data_AF-A0A5E4Q5I3-F1
#
_entry.id   AF-A0A5E4Q5I3-F1
#
_cell.length_a   1.000
_cell.length_b   1.000
_cell.length_c   1.000
_cell.angle_alpha   90.00
_cell.angle_beta   90.00
_cell.angle_gamma   90.00
#
_symmetry.space_group_name_H-M   'P 1'
#
loop_
_entity.id
_entity.type
_entity.pdbx_description
1 polymer ?
#
loop_
_entity_poly.entity_id
_entity_poly.type
_entity_poly.pdbx_seq_one_letter_code
_entity_poly.pdbx_strand_id
1 'polypeptide(L)'
;MAYIVDMRSDTVTKPTKAMKHAMVNSALGDDVYGEDPTVITLQKKVATLLGKQASLFVPSGTMSNLIAVMVHCNKRGSEVILGNLSHIYKYEQGGAAHVAGVQLTAVPNNPDGTFDLRDVEKRIRGSDIHEPITSLIAIENSHNVCGGKVIPLDWLDSVSELCKKHSLPLHLDGARLLNASTHLQLPPERLVRGCDSISLCFSKGLSAPVGSVLVGSYHFIEQARRVRKMLGGGMRQAGVLAAPALVALDEVAPALALDHKRAQVLAKVSKAGSYLCRKM
;
A
#
# COMPACT_ATOMS: atom_id res chain seq x y z
N MET A 1 -20.86 -24.88 -19.93
CA MET A 1 -19.73 -24.38 -19.14
C MET A 1 -20.28 -23.68 -17.90
N ALA A 2 -19.85 -24.04 -16.69
CA ALA A 2 -20.27 -23.35 -15.48
C ALA A 2 -19.58 -21.97 -15.39
N TYR A 3 -20.34 -20.93 -15.05
CA TYR A 3 -19.79 -19.60 -14.80
C TYR A 3 -19.34 -19.51 -13.34
N ILE A 4 -18.04 -19.26 -13.11
CA ILE A 4 -17.47 -19.13 -11.76
C ILE A 4 -17.47 -17.65 -11.35
N VAL A 5 -18.13 -17.34 -10.23
CA VAL A 5 -18.09 -16.03 -9.58
C VAL A 5 -17.10 -16.10 -8.41
N ASP A 6 -15.93 -15.48 -8.58
CA ASP A 6 -14.88 -15.49 -7.55
C ASP A 6 -14.91 -14.19 -6.72
N MET A 7 -15.44 -14.28 -5.50
CA MET A 7 -15.54 -13.16 -4.54
C MET A 7 -14.55 -13.29 -3.37
N ARG A 8 -13.51 -14.12 -3.50
CA ARG A 8 -12.55 -14.35 -2.40
C ARG A 8 -11.70 -13.12 -2.10
N SER A 9 -11.26 -12.42 -3.14
CA SER A 9 -10.36 -11.26 -3.05
C SER A 9 -10.27 -10.56 -4.39
N ASP A 10 -9.95 -9.26 -4.38
CA ASP A 10 -9.60 -8.51 -5.59
C ASP A 10 -8.21 -8.88 -6.15
N THR A 11 -7.46 -9.76 -5.49
CA THR A 11 -6.21 -10.34 -6.01
C THR A 11 -6.41 -11.39 -7.10
N VAL A 12 -7.65 -11.86 -7.33
CA VAL A 12 -7.98 -12.88 -8.34
C VAL A 12 -8.23 -12.28 -9.74
N THR A 13 -8.10 -10.96 -9.86
CA THR A 13 -8.22 -10.23 -11.13
C THR A 13 -7.23 -10.77 -12.16
N LYS A 14 -7.62 -10.67 -13.44
CA LYS A 14 -6.80 -11.12 -14.56
C LYS A 14 -6.53 -9.94 -15.51
N PRO A 15 -5.37 -9.90 -16.17
CA PRO A 15 -5.04 -8.82 -17.10
C PRO A 15 -6.10 -8.67 -18.20
N THR A 16 -6.49 -7.43 -18.47
CA THR A 16 -7.38 -7.07 -19.59
C THR A 16 -6.70 -7.35 -20.94
N LYS A 17 -7.47 -7.26 -22.04
CA LYS A 17 -6.89 -7.36 -23.40
C LYS A 17 -5.85 -6.24 -23.64
N ALA A 18 -6.15 -5.01 -23.23
CA ALA A 18 -5.25 -3.87 -23.33
C ALA A 18 -3.96 -4.10 -22.53
N MET A 19 -4.06 -4.61 -21.29
CA MET A 19 -2.91 -4.99 -20.48
C MET A 19 -2.04 -6.05 -21.17
N LYS A 20 -2.64 -7.13 -21.67
CA LYS A 20 -1.89 -8.19 -22.39
C LYS A 20 -1.18 -7.64 -23.63
N HIS A 21 -1.85 -6.77 -24.37
CA HIS A 21 -1.24 -6.10 -25.52
C HIS A 21 -0.07 -5.20 -25.12
N ALA A 22 -0.22 -4.43 -24.04
CA ALA A 22 0.85 -3.58 -23.51
C ALA A 22 2.04 -4.40 -23.02
N MET A 23 1.82 -5.56 -22.38
CA MET A 23 2.89 -6.48 -21.97
C MET A 23 3.74 -6.91 -23.17
N VAL A 24 3.09 -7.35 -24.26
CA VAL A 24 3.77 -7.85 -25.48
C VAL A 24 4.56 -6.76 -26.20
N ASN A 25 4.04 -5.52 -26.24
CA ASN A 25 4.61 -4.43 -27.03
C ASN A 25 5.44 -3.44 -26.21
N SER A 26 5.64 -3.69 -24.92
CA SER A 26 6.40 -2.79 -24.04
C SER A 26 7.87 -2.68 -24.48
N ALA A 27 8.42 -1.47 -24.38
CA ALA A 27 9.85 -1.27 -24.54
C ALA A 27 10.56 -1.75 -23.27
N LEU A 28 11.62 -2.54 -23.43
CA LEU A 28 12.31 -3.23 -22.35
C LEU A 28 13.77 -2.78 -22.25
N GLY A 29 14.33 -2.92 -21.05
CA GLY A 29 15.75 -2.69 -20.76
C GLY A 29 16.14 -3.41 -19.47
N ASP A 30 17.37 -3.23 -18.99
CA ASP A 30 17.77 -3.79 -17.70
C ASP A 30 17.44 -2.81 -16.56
N ASP A 31 16.43 -3.10 -15.74
CA ASP A 31 16.04 -2.25 -14.59
C ASP A 31 17.14 -2.13 -13.51
N VAL A 32 18.09 -3.07 -13.43
CA VAL A 32 19.23 -2.94 -12.50
C VAL A 32 20.18 -1.84 -12.96
N TYR A 33 20.35 -1.66 -14.27
CA TYR A 33 21.10 -0.53 -14.83
C TYR A 33 20.25 0.75 -14.94
N GLY A 34 18.94 0.65 -14.63
CA GLY A 34 18.03 1.78 -14.74
C GLY A 34 17.65 2.12 -16.17
N GLU A 35 17.69 1.13 -17.07
CA GLU A 35 17.54 1.30 -18.51
C GLU A 35 16.20 0.79 -19.05
N ASP A 36 15.32 0.21 -18.21
CA ASP A 36 13.98 -0.21 -18.64
C ASP A 36 13.03 0.99 -18.78
N PRO A 37 12.71 1.44 -20.01
CA PRO A 37 11.97 2.68 -20.24
C PRO A 37 10.53 2.59 -19.75
N THR A 38 9.93 1.39 -19.76
CA THR A 38 8.57 1.18 -19.29
C THR A 38 8.49 1.28 -17.77
N VAL A 39 9.45 0.67 -17.05
CA VAL A 39 9.55 0.81 -15.58
C VAL A 39 9.80 2.26 -15.19
N ILE A 40 10.70 2.97 -15.88
CA ILE A 40 10.97 4.39 -15.64
C ILE A 40 9.70 5.22 -15.81
N THR A 41 8.93 4.97 -16.87
CA THR A 41 7.68 5.68 -17.15
C THR A 41 6.64 5.43 -16.06
N LEU A 42 6.44 4.18 -15.64
CA LEU A 42 5.56 3.84 -14.52
C LEU A 42 5.97 4.58 -13.24
N GLN A 43 7.25 4.54 -12.89
CA GLN A 43 7.73 5.15 -11.66
C GLN A 43 7.54 6.68 -11.66
N LYS A 44 7.82 7.35 -12.78
CA LYS A 44 7.58 8.79 -12.94
C LYS A 44 6.10 9.14 -12.81
N LYS A 45 5.23 8.36 -13.46
CA LYS A 45 3.78 8.59 -13.45
C LYS A 45 3.20 8.42 -12.04
N VAL A 46 3.60 7.38 -11.31
CA VAL A 46 3.12 7.13 -9.93
C VAL A 46 3.66 8.18 -8.95
N ALA A 47 4.93 8.59 -9.07
CA ALA A 47 5.48 9.66 -8.24
C ALA A 47 4.70 10.97 -8.43
N THR A 48 4.40 11.32 -9.69
CA THR A 48 3.58 12.50 -10.04
C THR A 48 2.16 12.37 -9.48
N LEU A 49 1.50 11.22 -9.68
CA LEU A 49 0.13 10.96 -9.21
C LEU A 49 -0.04 11.14 -7.69
N LEU A 50 1.00 10.82 -6.92
CA LEU A 50 0.97 10.91 -5.46
C LEU A 50 1.62 12.20 -4.92
N GLY A 51 2.07 13.10 -5.79
CA GLY A 51 2.74 14.35 -5.40
C GLY A 51 4.06 14.12 -4.65
N LYS A 52 4.85 13.13 -5.06
CA LYS A 52 6.14 12.76 -4.43
C LYS A 52 7.27 12.80 -5.46
N GLN A 53 8.50 12.78 -4.96
CA GLN A 53 9.70 13.03 -5.77
C GLN A 53 10.09 11.82 -6.63
N ALA A 54 9.98 10.62 -6.08
CA ALA A 54 10.44 9.40 -6.74
C ALA A 54 9.59 8.19 -6.35
N SER A 55 9.73 7.12 -7.14
CA SER A 55 9.14 5.84 -6.80
C SER A 55 9.97 4.66 -7.32
N LEU A 56 9.65 3.47 -6.81
CA LEU A 56 10.37 2.22 -7.03
C LEU A 56 9.38 1.08 -7.29
N PHE A 57 9.45 0.47 -8.47
CA PHE A 57 8.66 -0.72 -8.78
C PHE A 57 9.21 -1.95 -8.04
N VAL A 58 8.32 -2.73 -7.43
CA VAL A 58 8.65 -3.94 -6.66
C VAL A 58 7.68 -5.08 -6.99
N PRO A 59 8.08 -6.35 -6.83
CA PRO A 59 7.25 -7.50 -7.19
C PRO A 59 5.94 -7.62 -6.39
N SER A 60 5.90 -7.15 -5.15
CA SER A 60 4.73 -7.30 -4.27
C SER A 60 4.58 -6.17 -3.26
N GLY A 61 3.36 -6.01 -2.72
CA GLY A 61 3.06 -5.05 -1.64
C GLY A 61 3.82 -5.38 -0.35
N THR A 62 3.97 -6.66 -0.02
CA THR A 62 4.78 -7.11 1.13
C THR A 62 6.23 -6.68 1.00
N MET A 63 6.85 -6.80 -0.18
CA MET A 63 8.21 -6.30 -0.37
C MET A 63 8.27 -4.77 -0.28
N SER A 64 7.26 -4.07 -0.81
CA SER A 64 7.15 -2.60 -0.70
C SER A 64 7.16 -2.13 0.76
N ASN A 65 6.29 -2.72 1.59
CA ASN A 65 6.17 -2.39 3.01
C ASN A 65 7.43 -2.79 3.78
N LEU A 66 8.00 -3.98 3.53
CA LEU A 66 9.24 -4.41 4.17
C LEU A 66 10.39 -3.46 3.84
N ILE A 67 10.54 -3.04 2.58
CA ILE A 67 11.56 -2.04 2.20
C ILE A 67 11.33 -0.74 2.95
N ALA A 68 10.09 -0.25 3.04
CA ALA A 68 9.79 0.98 3.76
C ALA A 68 10.16 0.90 5.24
N VAL A 69 9.84 -0.21 5.90
CA VAL A 69 10.25 -0.47 7.29
C VAL A 69 11.77 -0.51 7.41
N MET A 70 12.48 -1.23 6.54
CA MET A 70 13.94 -1.33 6.60
C MET A 70 14.66 0.00 6.36
N VAL A 71 14.12 0.87 5.52
CA VAL A 71 14.74 2.17 5.22
C VAL A 71 14.49 3.19 6.34
N HIS A 72 13.27 3.26 6.88
CA HIS A 72 12.95 4.19 7.97
C HIS A 72 13.51 3.72 9.32
N CYS A 73 13.45 2.41 9.59
CA CYS A 73 13.99 1.78 10.80
C CYS A 73 15.41 1.23 10.53
N ASN A 74 16.31 2.08 10.06
CA ASN A 74 17.64 1.68 9.56
C ASN A 74 18.67 1.31 10.66
N LYS A 75 18.27 1.33 11.94
CA LYS A 75 19.11 0.93 13.08
C LYS A 75 18.54 -0.32 13.75
N ARG A 76 19.42 -1.23 14.21
CA ARG A 76 18.97 -2.31 15.10
C ARG A 76 18.46 -1.73 16.41
N GLY A 77 17.40 -2.33 16.96
CA GLY A 77 16.68 -1.78 18.11
C GLY A 77 15.70 -0.66 17.74
N SER A 78 15.49 -0.40 16.45
CA SER A 78 14.40 0.47 16.00
C SER A 78 13.05 -0.19 16.20
N GLU A 79 12.03 0.65 16.29
CA GLU A 79 10.65 0.27 16.42
C GLU A 79 9.76 0.98 15.40
N VAL A 80 8.75 0.24 14.92
CA VAL A 80 7.59 0.79 14.21
C VAL A 80 6.33 0.67 15.07
N ILE A 81 5.56 1.76 15.16
CA ILE A 81 4.22 1.77 15.76
C ILE A 81 3.18 1.63 14.64
N LEU A 82 2.21 0.73 14.81
CA LEU A 82 1.20 0.46 13.79
C LEU A 82 -0.08 -0.16 14.40
N GLY A 83 -1.15 -0.20 13.60
CA GLY A 83 -2.39 -0.86 14.00
C GLY A 83 -2.24 -2.40 14.11
N ASN A 84 -2.83 -3.00 15.14
CA ASN A 84 -2.82 -4.46 15.39
C ASN A 84 -3.60 -5.27 14.34
N LEU A 85 -4.38 -4.62 13.48
CA LEU A 85 -5.13 -5.22 12.38
C LEU A 85 -4.54 -4.89 11.00
N SER A 86 -3.44 -4.14 10.94
CA SER A 86 -2.80 -3.80 9.67
C SER A 86 -2.14 -5.02 9.00
N HIS A 87 -1.98 -4.93 7.68
CA HIS A 87 -1.37 -5.97 6.87
C HIS A 87 0.08 -6.24 7.26
N ILE A 88 0.86 -5.18 7.50
CA ILE A 88 2.25 -5.24 7.97
C ILE A 88 2.37 -6.08 9.25
N TYR A 89 1.42 -5.93 10.19
CA TYR A 89 1.41 -6.71 11.42
C TYR A 89 0.98 -8.17 11.20
N LYS A 90 -0.13 -8.39 10.46
CA LYS A 90 -0.84 -9.68 10.46
C LYS A 90 -0.44 -10.62 9.33
N TYR A 91 -0.11 -10.10 8.16
CA TYR A 91 -0.10 -10.88 6.91
C TYR A 91 1.22 -10.82 6.15
N GLU A 92 2.29 -10.32 6.78
CA GLU A 92 3.63 -10.22 6.18
C GLU A 92 4.66 -11.13 6.86
N GLN A 93 4.19 -12.24 7.45
CA GLN A 93 5.04 -13.28 8.04
C GLN A 93 6.03 -12.74 9.10
N GLY A 94 5.67 -11.66 9.79
CA GLY A 94 6.56 -11.01 10.75
C GLY A 94 7.86 -10.50 10.13
N GLY A 95 7.86 -10.17 8.83
CA GLY A 95 9.06 -9.75 8.10
C GLY A 95 9.78 -8.54 8.73
N ALA A 96 9.02 -7.59 9.28
CA ALA A 96 9.59 -6.48 10.04
C ALA A 96 10.42 -6.96 11.26
N ALA A 97 9.95 -7.97 12.00
CA ALA A 97 10.69 -8.51 13.13
C ALA A 97 11.88 -9.38 12.68
N HIS A 98 11.61 -10.40 11.86
CA HIS A 98 12.63 -11.41 11.55
C HIS A 98 13.64 -10.96 10.50
N VAL A 99 13.21 -10.28 9.44
CA VAL A 99 14.08 -9.88 8.33
C VAL A 99 14.68 -8.49 8.57
N ALA A 100 13.86 -7.52 9.00
CA ALA A 100 14.34 -6.16 9.24
C ALA A 100 14.99 -5.98 10.63
N GLY A 101 14.72 -6.88 11.59
CA GLY A 101 15.24 -6.73 12.96
C GLY A 101 14.60 -5.55 13.71
N VAL A 102 13.33 -5.25 13.39
CA VAL A 102 12.58 -4.10 13.91
C VAL A 102 11.50 -4.58 14.88
N GLN A 103 11.42 -3.96 16.04
CA GLN A 103 10.34 -4.22 16.98
C GLN A 103 9.02 -3.64 16.46
N LEU A 104 7.93 -4.39 16.58
CA LEU A 104 6.59 -3.91 16.26
C LEU A 104 5.84 -3.58 17.55
N THR A 105 5.39 -2.35 17.69
CA THR A 105 4.45 -1.95 18.74
C THR A 105 3.07 -1.74 18.15
N ALA A 106 2.17 -2.66 18.48
CA ALA A 106 0.81 -2.65 17.98
C ALA A 106 -0.11 -1.78 18.85
N VAL A 107 -0.96 -0.99 18.20
CA VAL A 107 -2.04 -0.20 18.81
C VAL A 107 -3.38 -0.80 18.37
N PRO A 108 -4.38 -0.96 19.26
CA PRO A 108 -5.69 -1.46 18.87
C PRO A 108 -6.34 -0.58 17.79
N ASN A 109 -6.69 -1.17 16.66
CA ASN A 109 -7.49 -0.49 15.64
C ASN A 109 -8.95 -0.32 16.11
N ASN A 110 -9.52 0.82 15.79
CA ASN A 110 -10.96 1.07 15.81
C ASN A 110 -11.64 0.35 14.62
N PRO A 111 -12.97 0.12 14.68
CA PRO A 111 -13.73 -0.51 13.59
C PRO A 111 -13.69 0.22 12.24
N ASP A 112 -13.33 1.51 12.23
CA ASP A 112 -13.16 2.32 11.01
C ASP A 112 -11.73 2.25 10.44
N GLY A 113 -10.82 1.49 11.07
CA GLY A 113 -9.43 1.34 10.66
C GLY A 113 -8.47 2.33 11.30
N THR A 114 -8.96 3.36 12.00
CA THR A 114 -8.13 4.31 12.76
C THR A 114 -7.59 3.67 14.05
N PHE A 115 -6.84 4.43 14.84
CA PHE A 115 -6.49 4.11 16.23
C PHE A 115 -6.33 5.39 17.05
N ASP A 116 -6.36 5.30 18.39
CA ASP A 116 -6.24 6.46 19.28
C ASP A 116 -4.81 7.04 19.24
N LEU A 117 -4.68 8.27 18.72
CA LEU A 117 -3.41 8.96 18.60
C LEU A 117 -2.77 9.32 19.95
N ARG A 118 -3.56 9.42 21.02
CA ARG A 118 -3.01 9.57 22.38
C ARG A 118 -2.33 8.29 22.86
N ASP A 119 -2.85 7.15 22.43
CA ASP A 119 -2.28 5.84 22.74
C ASP A 119 -0.97 5.59 21.97
N VAL A 120 -0.90 6.09 20.74
CA VAL A 120 0.32 6.17 19.93
C VAL A 120 1.35 7.07 20.61
N GLU A 121 0.98 8.28 20.98
CA GLU A 121 1.91 9.25 21.59
C GLU A 121 2.53 8.71 22.89
N LYS A 122 1.76 7.99 23.71
CA LYS A 122 2.28 7.32 24.92
C LYS A 122 3.24 6.17 24.65
N ARG A 123 3.26 5.63 23.43
CA ARG A 123 4.14 4.52 23.00
C ARG A 123 5.38 4.99 22.26
N ILE A 124 5.52 6.30 22.02
CA ILE A 124 6.74 6.86 21.42
C ILE A 124 7.86 6.79 22.47
N ARG A 125 8.97 6.15 22.09
CA ARG A 125 10.12 5.82 22.94
C ARG A 125 11.44 6.23 22.28
N GLY A 126 12.51 6.25 23.07
CA GLY A 126 13.88 6.44 22.56
C GLY A 126 14.83 7.23 23.46
N SER A 127 14.39 7.72 24.61
CA SER A 127 15.26 8.39 25.60
C SER A 127 15.80 7.45 26.68
N ASP A 128 15.10 6.36 26.97
CA ASP A 128 15.48 5.40 28.01
C ASP A 128 16.30 4.24 27.41
N ILE A 129 17.41 3.88 28.06
CA ILE A 129 18.31 2.80 27.61
C ILE A 129 17.68 1.39 27.65
N HIS A 130 16.58 1.22 28.39
CA HIS A 130 15.84 -0.04 28.48
C HIS A 130 14.89 -0.25 27.27
N GLU A 131 14.67 0.79 26.47
CA GLU A 131 13.63 0.83 25.44
C GLU A 131 14.21 0.82 24.01
N PRO A 132 13.44 0.34 23.02
CA PRO A 132 13.77 0.55 21.61
C PRO A 132 13.57 2.02 21.20
N ILE A 133 14.09 2.37 20.03
CA ILE A 133 13.96 3.71 19.46
C ILE A 133 12.80 3.71 18.46
N THR A 134 11.70 4.41 18.79
CA THR A 134 10.62 4.60 17.83
C THR A 134 11.14 5.38 16.63
N SER A 135 11.05 4.78 15.45
CA SER A 135 11.63 5.31 14.21
C SER A 135 10.63 5.41 13.06
N LEU A 136 9.41 4.89 13.23
CA LEU A 136 8.37 4.90 12.20
C LEU A 136 6.98 4.79 12.82
N ILE A 137 6.01 5.51 12.23
CA ILE A 137 4.59 5.20 12.39
C ILE A 137 4.07 4.71 11.03
N ALA A 138 3.32 3.60 11.03
CA ALA A 138 2.71 3.03 9.82
C ALA A 138 1.19 2.94 9.92
N ILE A 139 0.51 3.34 8.85
CA ILE A 139 -0.95 3.34 8.70
C ILE A 139 -1.37 2.58 7.44
N GLU A 140 -2.64 2.22 7.32
CA GLU A 140 -3.18 1.49 6.15
C GLU A 140 -4.45 2.18 5.62
N ASN A 141 -4.50 2.48 4.31
CA ASN A 141 -5.67 3.10 3.68
C ASN A 141 -5.91 2.63 2.22
N SER A 142 -7.04 2.02 1.87
CA SER A 142 -8.13 1.57 2.76
C SER A 142 -7.70 0.43 3.68
N HIS A 143 -8.26 0.36 4.88
CA HIS A 143 -7.93 -0.67 5.86
C HIS A 143 -8.68 -1.99 5.59
N ASN A 144 -7.94 -3.05 5.24
CA ASN A 144 -8.46 -4.32 4.76
C ASN A 144 -9.26 -5.07 5.83
N VAL A 145 -8.65 -5.34 6.98
CA VAL A 145 -9.26 -6.16 8.06
C VAL A 145 -10.48 -5.48 8.69
N CYS A 146 -10.59 -4.15 8.56
CA CYS A 146 -11.75 -3.40 9.04
C CYS A 146 -12.90 -3.36 8.01
N GLY A 147 -12.77 -4.10 6.90
CA GLY A 147 -13.81 -4.22 5.86
C GLY A 147 -13.63 -3.24 4.71
N GLY A 148 -12.39 -2.92 4.33
CA GLY A 148 -12.09 -1.97 3.26
C GLY A 148 -12.43 -0.52 3.63
N LYS A 149 -12.29 -0.16 4.91
CA LYS A 149 -12.65 1.16 5.41
C LYS A 149 -11.72 2.22 4.88
N VAL A 150 -12.29 3.34 4.47
CA VAL A 150 -11.53 4.52 4.08
C VAL A 150 -11.24 5.32 5.34
N ILE A 151 -9.96 5.60 5.58
CA ILE A 151 -9.54 6.36 6.76
C ILE A 151 -10.00 7.82 6.64
N PRO A 152 -10.62 8.40 7.68
CA PRO A 152 -11.05 9.80 7.68
C PRO A 152 -9.89 10.78 7.44
N LEU A 153 -10.15 11.84 6.65
CA LEU A 153 -9.11 12.81 6.26
C LEU A 153 -8.57 13.63 7.43
N ASP A 154 -9.44 14.01 8.36
CA ASP A 154 -9.09 14.71 9.60
C ASP A 154 -8.16 13.86 10.48
N TRP A 155 -8.40 12.54 10.54
CA TRP A 155 -7.51 11.61 11.22
C TRP A 155 -6.16 11.48 10.49
N LEU A 156 -6.14 11.39 9.15
CA LEU A 156 -4.90 11.38 8.35
C LEU A 156 -4.06 12.64 8.58
N ASP A 157 -4.71 13.81 8.63
CA ASP A 157 -4.05 15.06 8.91
C ASP A 157 -3.52 15.08 10.37
N SER A 158 -4.31 14.58 11.33
CA SER A 158 -3.91 14.53 12.75
C SER A 158 -2.73 13.60 13.03
N VAL A 159 -2.68 12.41 12.42
CA VAL A 159 -1.52 11.50 12.58
C VAL A 159 -0.27 12.08 11.92
N SER A 160 -0.41 12.79 10.80
CA SER A 160 0.69 13.52 10.17
C SER A 160 1.24 14.60 11.10
N GLU A 161 0.39 15.41 11.74
CA GLU A 161 0.84 16.43 12.69
C GLU A 161 1.53 15.82 13.92
N LEU A 162 1.03 14.69 14.43
CA LEU A 162 1.70 13.94 15.49
C LEU A 162 3.10 13.47 15.06
N CYS A 163 3.24 12.92 13.85
CA CYS A 163 4.53 12.49 13.30
C CYS A 163 5.52 13.65 13.21
N LYS A 164 5.07 14.82 12.70
CA LYS A 164 5.89 16.03 12.63
C LYS A 164 6.33 16.52 14.00
N LYS A 165 5.42 16.55 14.99
CA LYS A 165 5.72 16.95 16.37
C LYS A 165 6.87 16.14 16.97
N HIS A 166 6.92 14.84 16.66
CA HIS A 166 7.92 13.92 17.20
C HIS A 166 9.07 13.62 16.22
N SER A 167 9.13 14.31 15.08
CA SER A 167 10.14 14.07 14.04
C SER A 167 10.23 12.61 13.56
N LEU A 168 9.07 11.94 13.47
CA LEU A 168 8.96 10.57 13.01
C LEU A 168 8.44 10.54 11.57
N PRO A 169 8.98 9.67 10.69
CA PRO A 169 8.40 9.45 9.39
C PRO A 169 7.05 8.72 9.50
N LEU A 170 6.17 8.99 8.54
CA LEU A 170 4.88 8.32 8.36
C LEU A 170 4.87 7.48 7.07
N HIS A 171 4.66 6.17 7.21
CA HIS A 171 4.44 5.26 6.08
C HIS A 171 2.96 4.91 5.93
N LEU A 172 2.45 4.94 4.69
CA LEU A 172 1.11 4.49 4.35
C LEU A 172 1.17 3.21 3.50
N ASP A 173 0.65 2.11 4.04
CA ASP A 173 0.23 0.96 3.23
C ASP A 173 -1.03 1.34 2.46
N GLY A 174 -0.82 1.66 1.19
CA GLY A 174 -1.83 2.09 0.24
C GLY A 174 -2.17 1.01 -0.76
N ALA A 175 -2.14 -0.28 -0.35
CA ALA A 175 -2.48 -1.40 -1.22
C ALA A 175 -3.81 -1.22 -1.97
N ARG A 176 -4.73 -0.41 -1.43
CA ARG A 176 -6.00 -0.02 -2.06
C ARG A 176 -6.23 1.50 -2.03
N LEU A 177 -5.18 2.31 -2.08
CA LEU A 177 -5.25 3.76 -2.01
C LEU A 177 -6.20 4.37 -3.05
N LEU A 178 -6.20 3.85 -4.29
CA LEU A 178 -7.09 4.36 -5.33
C LEU A 178 -8.57 4.05 -5.06
N ASN A 179 -8.89 3.02 -4.27
CA ASN A 179 -10.26 2.82 -3.80
C ASN A 179 -10.67 3.93 -2.81
N ALA A 180 -9.77 4.30 -1.90
CA ALA A 180 -10.02 5.39 -0.94
C ALA A 180 -10.19 6.74 -1.65
N SER A 181 -9.32 7.04 -2.62
CA SER A 181 -9.41 8.23 -3.47
C SER A 181 -10.74 8.29 -4.23
N THR A 182 -11.13 7.19 -4.89
CA THR A 182 -12.41 7.09 -5.61
C THR A 182 -13.62 7.26 -4.68
N HIS A 183 -13.57 6.67 -3.49
CA HIS A 183 -14.66 6.80 -2.51
C HIS A 183 -14.84 8.24 -2.02
N LEU A 184 -13.74 8.92 -1.71
CA LEU A 184 -13.75 10.30 -1.23
C LEU A 184 -13.92 11.34 -2.34
N GLN A 185 -13.79 10.93 -3.60
CA GLN A 185 -13.75 11.83 -4.77
C GLN A 185 -12.66 12.90 -4.64
N LEU A 186 -11.50 12.50 -4.12
CA LEU A 186 -10.34 13.37 -3.94
C LEU A 186 -9.14 12.78 -4.67
N PRO A 187 -8.22 13.62 -5.19
CA PRO A 187 -7.02 13.13 -5.83
C PRO A 187 -6.17 12.33 -4.81
N PRO A 188 -5.51 11.23 -5.22
CA PRO A 188 -4.71 10.39 -4.30
C PRO A 188 -3.65 11.17 -3.53
N GLU A 189 -3.03 12.20 -4.13
CA GLU A 189 -2.07 13.10 -3.50
C GLU A 189 -2.61 13.73 -2.20
N ARG A 190 -3.91 14.05 -2.14
CA ARG A 190 -4.53 14.67 -0.96
C ARG A 190 -4.54 13.71 0.22
N LEU A 191 -4.75 12.42 -0.02
CA LEU A 191 -4.80 11.40 1.02
C LEU A 191 -3.40 11.10 1.58
N VAL A 192 -2.34 11.34 0.80
CA VAL A 192 -0.97 10.96 1.16
C VAL A 192 -0.04 12.15 1.41
N ARG A 193 -0.56 13.38 1.42
CA ARG A 193 0.25 14.60 1.54
C ARG A 193 1.16 14.60 2.76
N GLY A 194 0.66 14.10 3.90
CA GLY A 194 1.39 14.02 5.16
C GLY A 194 2.26 12.77 5.33
N CYS A 195 2.30 11.87 4.35
CA CYS A 195 3.11 10.65 4.42
C CYS A 195 4.48 10.83 3.75
N ASP A 196 5.52 10.33 4.38
CA ASP A 196 6.89 10.34 3.85
C ASP A 196 7.12 9.22 2.83
N SER A 197 6.39 8.12 2.97
CA SER A 197 6.44 7.01 2.02
C SER A 197 5.10 6.30 1.87
N ILE A 198 4.85 5.76 0.68
CA ILE A 198 3.58 5.14 0.31
C ILE A 198 3.82 3.88 -0.49
N SER A 199 3.13 2.80 -0.13
CA SER A 199 3.04 1.57 -0.93
C SER A 199 1.75 1.60 -1.76
N LEU A 200 1.83 1.46 -3.09
CA LEU A 200 0.65 1.37 -3.97
C LEU A 200 0.65 0.04 -4.73
N CYS A 201 -0.44 -0.74 -4.63
CA CYS A 201 -0.51 -2.06 -5.25
C CYS A 201 -1.29 -2.05 -6.57
N PHE A 202 -0.77 -2.75 -7.58
CA PHE A 202 -1.41 -2.91 -8.89
C PHE A 202 -2.09 -4.27 -9.08
N SER A 203 -1.65 -5.30 -8.34
CA SER A 203 -2.13 -6.67 -8.48
C SER A 203 -3.36 -7.00 -7.60
N LYS A 204 -4.31 -6.07 -7.58
CA LYS A 204 -5.58 -6.15 -6.83
C LYS A 204 -6.72 -5.66 -7.73
N GLY A 205 -7.58 -4.74 -7.25
CA GLY A 205 -8.62 -4.10 -8.06
C GLY A 205 -8.11 -3.41 -9.34
N LEU A 206 -6.82 -3.04 -9.38
CA LEU A 206 -6.17 -2.48 -10.57
C LEU A 206 -5.78 -3.52 -11.64
N SER A 207 -5.98 -4.81 -11.39
CA SER A 207 -5.93 -5.91 -12.38
C SER A 207 -4.60 -6.17 -13.10
N ALA A 208 -3.51 -5.45 -12.75
CA ALA A 208 -2.19 -5.83 -13.23
C ALA A 208 -1.82 -7.23 -12.66
N PRO A 209 -1.07 -8.07 -13.38
CA PRO A 209 -0.80 -9.42 -12.91
C PRO A 209 0.13 -9.47 -11.70
N VAL A 210 1.08 -8.53 -11.61
CA VAL A 210 2.13 -8.48 -10.59
C VAL A 210 2.43 -7.03 -10.27
N GLY A 211 2.87 -6.78 -9.04
CA GLY A 211 3.65 -5.60 -8.73
C GLY A 211 2.97 -4.59 -7.83
N SER A 212 3.82 -3.79 -7.21
CA SER A 212 3.48 -2.63 -6.40
C SER A 212 4.55 -1.56 -6.64
N VAL A 213 4.28 -0.33 -6.24
CA VAL A 213 5.24 0.76 -6.31
C VAL A 213 5.37 1.40 -4.93
N LEU A 214 6.60 1.50 -4.46
CA LEU A 214 6.96 2.26 -3.26
C LEU A 214 7.31 3.69 -3.68
N VAL A 215 6.76 4.70 -3.00
CA VAL A 215 6.85 6.11 -3.37
C VAL A 215 7.38 6.91 -2.19
N GLY A 216 8.21 7.93 -2.42
CA GLY A 216 8.74 8.80 -1.36
C GLY A 216 9.68 9.90 -1.89
N SER A 217 10.56 10.39 -1.02
CA SER A 217 11.63 11.33 -1.40
C SER A 217 12.69 10.66 -2.28
N TYR A 218 13.49 11.45 -3.01
CA TYR A 218 14.62 10.92 -3.79
C TYR A 218 15.58 10.12 -2.91
N HIS A 219 15.95 10.67 -1.74
CA HIS A 219 16.85 10.02 -0.80
C HIS A 219 16.29 8.69 -0.27
N PHE A 220 15.01 8.67 0.11
CA PHE A 220 14.34 7.45 0.57
C PHE A 220 14.33 6.37 -0.53
N ILE A 221 14.01 6.74 -1.77
CA ILE A 221 13.93 5.79 -2.89
C ILE A 221 15.30 5.27 -3.32
N GLU A 222 16.36 6.08 -3.20
CA GLU A 222 17.73 5.64 -3.42
C GLU A 222 18.12 4.50 -2.44
N GLN A 223 17.83 4.68 -1.15
CA GLN A 223 18.05 3.64 -0.15
C GLN A 223 17.16 2.43 -0.36
N ALA A 224 15.88 2.65 -0.68
CA ALA A 224 14.93 1.60 -1.00
C ALA A 224 15.41 0.71 -2.16
N ARG A 225 16.08 1.28 -3.17
CA ARG A 225 16.65 0.51 -4.29
C ARG A 225 17.74 -0.45 -3.83
N ARG A 226 18.58 -0.06 -2.87
CA ARG A 226 19.60 -0.92 -2.26
C ARG A 226 18.96 -2.08 -1.49
N VAL A 227 17.94 -1.78 -0.69
CA VAL A 227 17.19 -2.81 0.06
C VAL A 227 16.46 -3.76 -0.89
N ARG A 228 15.81 -3.24 -1.94
CA ARG A 228 15.19 -4.05 -3.00
C ARG A 228 16.19 -5.02 -3.63
N LYS A 229 17.42 -4.57 -3.88
CA LYS A 229 18.48 -5.43 -4.45
C LYS A 229 18.88 -6.54 -3.48
N MET A 230 18.99 -6.24 -2.19
CA MET A 230 19.31 -7.21 -1.13
C MET A 230 18.20 -8.26 -0.97
N LEU A 231 16.93 -7.84 -0.99
CA LEU A 231 15.76 -8.73 -0.89
C LEU A 231 15.47 -9.52 -2.18
N GLY A 232 16.29 -9.38 -3.22
CA GLY A 232 16.11 -10.09 -4.50
C GLY A 232 15.02 -9.52 -5.41
N GLY A 233 14.48 -8.32 -5.12
CA GLY A 233 13.46 -7.65 -5.95
C GLY A 233 13.99 -6.89 -7.15
N GLY A 234 15.31 -6.81 -7.33
CA GLY A 234 15.95 -6.18 -8.49
C GLY A 234 15.87 -7.06 -9.72
N MET A 235 14.81 -6.86 -10.52
CA MET A 235 14.53 -7.59 -11.76
C MET A 235 15.27 -6.99 -12.96
N ARG A 236 15.26 -7.69 -14.10
CA ARG A 236 15.86 -7.23 -15.38
C ARG A 236 14.82 -6.51 -16.24
N GLN A 237 14.33 -7.14 -17.30
CA GLN A 237 13.31 -6.61 -18.22
C GLN A 237 11.91 -6.62 -17.58
N ALA A 238 11.76 -5.87 -16.49
CA ALA A 238 10.54 -5.78 -15.71
C ALA A 238 9.47 -4.90 -16.38
N GLY A 239 9.79 -4.26 -17.50
CA GLY A 239 8.84 -3.50 -18.32
C GLY A 239 7.62 -4.31 -18.73
N VAL A 240 7.78 -5.63 -18.95
CA VAL A 240 6.66 -6.55 -19.21
C VAL A 240 5.64 -6.54 -18.07
N LEU A 241 6.08 -6.36 -16.82
CA LEU A 241 5.21 -6.29 -15.64
C LEU A 241 4.76 -4.86 -15.31
N ALA A 242 5.55 -3.85 -15.67
CA ALA A 242 5.22 -2.44 -15.46
C ALA A 242 4.19 -1.90 -16.48
N ALA A 243 4.21 -2.39 -17.72
CA ALA A 243 3.25 -2.01 -18.78
C ALA A 243 1.77 -2.18 -18.38
N PRO A 244 1.32 -3.33 -17.84
CA PRO A 244 -0.07 -3.47 -17.43
C PRO A 244 -0.45 -2.56 -16.26
N ALA A 245 0.52 -2.18 -15.41
CA ALA A 245 0.28 -1.20 -14.33
C ALA A 245 0.07 0.22 -14.88
N LEU A 246 0.73 0.60 -15.98
CA LEU A 246 0.43 1.85 -16.70
C LEU A 246 -0.99 1.87 -17.23
N VAL A 247 -1.40 0.80 -17.92
CA VAL A 247 -2.79 0.63 -18.42
C VAL A 247 -3.79 0.67 -17.27
N ALA A 248 -3.46 0.08 -16.12
CA ALA A 248 -4.33 0.09 -14.95
C ALA A 248 -4.67 1.51 -14.47
N LEU A 249 -3.70 2.43 -14.48
CA LEU A 249 -3.90 3.81 -14.06
C LEU A 249 -4.85 4.57 -14.99
N ASP A 250 -4.78 4.32 -16.29
CA ASP A 250 -5.55 5.05 -17.30
C ASP A 250 -6.95 4.47 -17.51
N GLU A 251 -7.09 3.14 -17.47
CA GLU A 251 -8.34 2.47 -17.88
C GLU A 251 -9.10 1.82 -16.72
N VAL A 252 -8.39 1.29 -15.71
CA VAL A 252 -9.02 0.48 -14.65
C VAL A 252 -9.33 1.31 -13.41
N ALA A 253 -8.40 2.18 -12.99
CA ALA A 253 -8.60 3.04 -11.82
C ALA A 253 -9.88 3.90 -11.91
N PRO A 254 -10.23 4.52 -13.06
CA PRO A 254 -11.50 5.26 -13.19
C PRO A 254 -12.76 4.41 -12.99
N ALA A 255 -12.66 3.09 -13.17
CA ALA A 255 -13.79 2.17 -13.06
C ALA A 255 -14.02 1.62 -11.65
N LEU A 256 -13.16 1.91 -10.66
CA LEU A 256 -13.26 1.37 -9.29
C LEU A 256 -14.60 1.68 -8.61
N ALA A 257 -15.25 2.81 -8.95
CA ALA A 257 -16.57 3.17 -8.43
C ALA A 257 -17.64 2.12 -8.75
N LEU A 258 -17.49 1.39 -9.86
CA LEU A 258 -18.40 0.32 -10.24
C LEU A 258 -18.30 -0.87 -9.27
N ASP A 259 -17.10 -1.19 -8.80
CA ASP A 259 -16.89 -2.25 -7.82
C ASP A 259 -17.48 -1.87 -6.47
N HIS A 260 -17.34 -0.60 -6.07
CA HIS A 260 -17.98 -0.08 -4.86
C HIS A 260 -19.51 -0.20 -4.93
N LYS A 261 -20.10 0.19 -6.08
CA LYS A 261 -21.54 0.06 -6.33
C LYS A 261 -21.99 -1.40 -6.24
N ARG A 262 -21.25 -2.33 -6.85
CA ARG A 262 -21.54 -3.77 -6.80
C ARG A 262 -21.46 -4.32 -5.38
N ALA A 263 -20.43 -3.96 -4.62
CA ALA A 263 -20.27 -4.36 -3.22
C ALA A 263 -21.44 -3.87 -2.36
N GLN A 264 -21.90 -2.63 -2.57
CA GLN A 264 -23.07 -2.08 -1.87
C GLN A 264 -24.37 -2.81 -2.24
N VAL A 265 -24.57 -3.16 -3.52
CA VAL A 265 -25.72 -3.95 -3.96
C VAL A 265 -25.70 -5.33 -3.30
N LEU A 266 -24.55 -6.01 -3.32
CA LEU A 266 -24.39 -7.32 -2.67
C LEU A 266 -24.73 -7.24 -1.17
N ALA A 267 -24.19 -6.25 -0.46
CA ALA A 267 -24.48 -6.05 0.95
C ALA A 267 -25.97 -5.82 1.25
N LYS A 268 -26.68 -5.07 0.40
CA LYS A 268 -28.14 -4.86 0.53
C LYS A 268 -28.92 -6.17 0.35
N VAL A 269 -28.57 -6.95 -0.69
CA VAL A 269 -29.26 -8.21 -0.99
C VAL A 269 -28.99 -9.26 0.09
N SER A 270 -27.75 -9.38 0.58
CA SER A 270 -27.42 -10.32 1.66
C SER A 270 -28.17 -10.00 2.97
N LYS A 271 -28.33 -8.71 3.30
CA LYS A 271 -29.14 -8.30 4.45
C LYS A 271 -30.62 -8.68 4.26
N ALA A 272 -31.20 -8.41 3.09
CA ALA A 272 -32.58 -8.79 2.79
C ALA A 272 -32.80 -10.32 2.82
N GLY A 273 -31.86 -11.10 2.29
CA GLY A 273 -31.91 -12.57 2.31
C GLY A 273 -31.82 -13.16 3.72
N SER A 274 -31.06 -12.53 4.62
CA SER A 274 -30.98 -12.95 6.03
C SER A 274 -32.30 -12.75 6.81
N TYR A 275 -33.18 -11.85 6.35
CA TYR A 275 -34.54 -11.71 6.88
C TYR A 275 -35.51 -12.79 6.36
N LEU A 276 -35.31 -13.27 5.13
CA LEU A 276 -36.13 -14.31 4.51
C LEU A 276 -35.80 -15.71 5.07
N CYS A 277 -34.51 -16.01 5.29
CA CYS A 277 -34.08 -17.27 5.90
C CYS A 277 -34.40 -17.41 7.39
N ARG A 278 -34.80 -16.33 8.08
CA ARG A 278 -35.28 -16.36 9.48
C ARG A 278 -36.80 -16.47 9.60
N LYS A 279 -37.53 -16.46 8.47
CA LYS A 279 -38.98 -16.61 8.39
C LYS A 279 -39.42 -17.92 7.71
N MET A 280 -38.47 -18.80 7.42
CA MET A 280 -38.68 -20.22 7.09
C MET A 280 -38.18 -21.06 8.26
#